data_AF-A0A699SLC2-F1
#
_entry.id   AF-A0A699SLC2-F1
#
_cell.length_a   1.000
_cell.length_b   1.000
_cell.length_c   1.000
_cell.angle_alpha   90.00
_cell.angle_beta   90.00
_cell.angle_gamma   90.00
#
_symmetry.space_group_name_H-M   'P 1'
#
loop_
_entity.id
_entity.type
_entity.pdbx_description
1 polymer ?
#
loop_
_entity_poly.entity_id
_entity_poly.type
_entity_poly.pdbx_seq_one_letter_code
_entity_poly.pdbx_strand_id
1 'polypeptide(L)' 'MSTQQDIYAAGSESRPPMLNKENYVPWSSRLLRYAKSRPNGKLIYNSILNGPYVRRMIA' A
#
# COMPACT_ATOMS: atom_id res chain seq x y z
N MET A 1 27.77 -11.50 28.03
CA MET A 1 27.97 -11.49 26.56
C MET A 1 26.59 -11.52 25.93
N SER A 2 26.09 -10.40 25.42
CA SER A 2 24.83 -10.36 24.68
C SER A 2 25.09 -10.94 23.29
N THR A 3 24.31 -11.94 22.92
CA THR A 3 24.46 -12.62 21.63
C THR A 3 23.80 -11.81 20.53
N GLN A 4 24.26 -11.97 19.29
CA GLN A 4 23.76 -11.22 18.13
C GLN A 4 22.25 -11.44 17.89
N GLN A 5 21.69 -12.53 18.44
CA GLN A 5 20.26 -12.83 18.47
C GLN A 5 19.48 -11.92 19.42
N ASP A 6 20.05 -11.57 20.58
CA ASP A 6 19.44 -10.67 21.56
C ASP A 6 19.27 -9.25 21.00
N ILE A 7 20.24 -8.81 20.17
CA ILE A 7 20.21 -7.51 19.48
C ILE A 7 19.11 -7.49 18.39
N TYR A 8 18.91 -8.60 17.68
CA TYR A 8 17.88 -8.70 16.63
C TYR A 8 16.46 -8.76 17.21
N ALA A 9 16.27 -9.37 18.38
CA ALA A 9 14.98 -9.47 19.06
C ALA A 9 14.53 -8.15 19.71
N ALA A 10 15.47 -7.37 20.28
CA ALA A 10 15.19 -6.12 21.00
C ALA A 10 14.57 -4.99 20.12
N GLY A 11 14.74 -5.06 18.80
CA GLY A 11 14.18 -4.08 17.86
C GLY A 11 12.74 -4.34 17.40
N SER A 12 12.19 -5.53 17.69
CA SER A 12 10.82 -5.91 17.28
C SER A 12 9.78 -5.52 18.31
N GLU A 13 10.04 -5.78 19.59
CA GLU A 13 9.15 -5.50 20.73
C GLU A 13 9.04 -3.99 21.06
N SER A 14 10.08 -3.20 20.71
CA SER A 14 10.10 -1.75 20.94
C SER A 14 9.41 -0.93 19.85
N ARG A 15 9.04 -1.57 18.73
CA ARG A 15 8.30 -0.91 17.66
C ARG A 15 6.81 -0.93 18.00
N PRO A 16 6.11 0.22 17.92
CA PRO A 16 4.66 0.20 18.06
C PRO A 16 4.08 -0.79 17.04
N PRO A 17 3.12 -1.65 17.44
CA PRO A 17 2.55 -2.63 16.56
C PRO A 17 2.06 -1.93 15.30
N MET A 18 2.56 -2.40 14.15
CA MET A 18 2.12 -1.92 12.85
C MET A 18 0.57 -2.00 12.85
N LEU A 19 -0.10 -0.88 12.56
CA LEU A 19 -1.56 -0.81 12.50
C LEU A 19 -2.10 -2.08 11.83
N ASN A 20 -3.07 -2.74 12.48
CA ASN A 20 -3.68 -3.95 11.93
C ASN A 20 -4.03 -3.69 10.45
N LYS A 21 -3.63 -4.60 9.56
CA LYS A 21 -3.87 -4.50 8.11
C LYS A 21 -5.35 -4.24 7.80
N GLU A 22 -6.25 -4.73 8.65
CA GLU A 22 -7.70 -4.52 8.58
C GLU A 22 -8.12 -3.09 8.94
N ASN A 23 -7.33 -2.40 9.77
CA ASN A 23 -7.52 -0.98 10.11
C ASN A 23 -6.92 -0.03 9.07
N TYR A 24 -6.18 -0.56 8.08
CA TYR A 24 -5.64 0.26 7.02
C TYR A 24 -6.75 0.58 6.01
N VAL A 25 -7.17 1.84 5.96
CA VAL A 25 -7.99 2.33 4.85
C VAL A 25 -7.22 2.02 3.56
N PRO A 26 -7.71 1.11 2.70
CA PRO A 26 -6.95 0.64 1.56
C PRO A 26 -6.48 1.83 0.71
N TRP A 27 -5.24 1.80 0.23
CA TRP A 27 -4.70 2.84 -0.66
C TRP A 27 -5.64 3.12 -1.84
N SER A 28 -6.36 2.09 -2.30
CA SER A 28 -7.41 2.19 -3.32
C SER A 28 -8.53 3.15 -2.93
N SER A 29 -9.03 3.12 -1.69
CA SER A 29 -10.09 4.02 -1.21
C SER A 29 -9.63 5.50 -1.22
N ARG A 30 -8.39 5.75 -0.78
CA ARG A 30 -7.79 7.09 -0.80
C ARG A 30 -7.61 7.60 -2.22
N LEU A 31 -7.10 6.74 -3.12
CA LEU A 31 -6.93 7.06 -4.53
C LEU A 31 -8.28 7.32 -5.23
N LEU A 32 -9.32 6.57 -4.90
CA LEU A 32 -10.68 6.79 -5.40
C LEU A 32 -11.23 8.16 -4.95
N ARG A 33 -11.00 8.55 -3.70
CA ARG A 33 -11.42 9.86 -3.17
C ARG A 33 -10.64 11.00 -3.83
N TYR A 34 -9.34 10.83 -4.04
CA TYR A 34 -8.50 11.78 -4.77
C TYR A 34 -8.95 11.94 -6.22
N ALA A 35 -9.25 10.83 -6.91
CA ALA A 35 -9.68 10.87 -8.30
C ALA A 35 -10.95 11.72 -8.48
N LYS A 36 -11.93 11.62 -7.56
CA LYS A 36 -13.19 12.36 -7.65
C LYS A 36 -13.05 13.89 -7.74
N SER A 37 -11.98 14.46 -7.19
CA SER A 37 -11.76 15.93 -7.20
C SER A 37 -10.84 16.42 -8.31
N ARG A 38 -10.33 15.53 -9.19
CA ARG A 38 -9.40 15.90 -10.26
C ARG A 38 -10.10 15.98 -11.61
N PRO A 39 -9.66 16.89 -12.51
CA PRO A 39 -10.20 16.98 -13.88
C PRO A 39 -10.01 15.68 -14.67
N ASN A 40 -8.90 14.96 -14.44
CA ASN A 40 -8.62 13.66 -15.05
C ASN A 40 -9.16 12.48 -14.19
N GLY A 41 -10.04 12.76 -13.23
CA GLY A 41 -10.52 11.82 -12.24
C GLY A 41 -11.12 10.54 -12.83
N LYS A 42 -11.84 10.67 -13.95
CA LYS A 42 -12.44 9.54 -14.66
C LYS A 42 -11.40 8.55 -15.19
N LEU A 43 -10.28 9.04 -15.72
CA LEU A 43 -9.19 8.18 -16.21
C LEU A 43 -8.50 7.45 -15.06
N ILE A 44 -8.23 8.16 -13.96
CA ILE A 44 -7.62 7.57 -12.76
C ILE A 44 -8.53 6.50 -12.15
N TYR A 45 -9.83 6.79 -12.01
CA TYR A 45 -10.83 5.84 -11.53
C TYR A 45 -10.87 4.57 -12.38
N ASN A 46 -10.92 4.73 -13.71
CA ASN A 46 -10.91 3.60 -14.65
C ASN A 46 -9.62 2.76 -14.54
N SER A 47 -8.46 3.37 -14.33
CA SER A 47 -7.20 2.62 -14.15
C SER A 47 -7.15 1.82 -12.84
N ILE A 48 -7.83 2.29 -11.78
CA ILE A 48 -7.90 1.57 -10.50
C ILE A 48 -8.86 0.39 -10.61
N LEU A 49 -9.99 0.56 -11.28
CA LEU A 49 -10.99 -0.51 -11.46
C LEU A 49 -10.53 -1.59 -12.45
N ASN A 50 -9.98 -1.19 -13.59
CA ASN A 50 -9.57 -2.13 -14.63
C ASN A 50 -8.18 -2.75 -14.36
N GLY A 51 -7.52 -2.34 -13.27
CA GLY A 51 -6.16 -2.76 -12.94
C GLY A 51 -5.09 -2.05 -13.79
N PRO A 52 -3.81 -2.27 -13.47
CA PRO A 52 -2.71 -1.66 -14.22
C PRO A 52 -2.79 -2.04 -15.71
N TYR A 53 -2.43 -1.09 -16.58
CA TYR A 53 -2.37 -1.33 -18.02
C TYR A 53 -1.53 -2.58 -18.31
N VAL A 54 -2.20 -3.64 -18.79
CA VAL A 54 -1.53 -4.87 -19.20
C VAL A 54 -0.91 -4.60 -20.57
N ARG A 55 0.39 -4.26 -20.57
CA ARG A 55 1.17 -4.17 -21.80
C ARG A 55 1.25 -5.57 -22.40
N ARG A 56 0.43 -5.87 -23.42
CA ARG A 56 0.58 -7.10 -24.21
C ARG A 56 1.94 -7.04 -24.88
N MET A 57 2.82 -7.99 -24.54
CA MET A 57 3.99 -8.25 -25.37
C MET A 57 3.46 -8.77 -26.70
N ILE A 58 3.68 -8.00 -27.75
CA ILE A 58 3.47 -8.47 -29.12
C ILE A 58 4.61 -9.47 -29.35
N ALA A 59 4.25 -10.73 -29.58
CA ALA A 59 5.17 -11.80 -29.95
C ALA A 59 5.49 -11.73 -31.45
#